data_AF-A0A0R3TZP5-F1
#
_entry.id   AF-A0A0R3TZP5-F1
#
_cell.length_a   1.000
_cell.length_b   1.000
_cell.length_c   1.000
_cell.angle_alpha   90.00
_cell.angle_beta   90.00
_cell.angle_gamma   90.00
#
_symmetry.space_group_name_H-M   'P 1'
#
loop_
_entity.id
_entity.type
_entity.pdbx_description
1 polymer ?
#
loop_
_entity_poly.entity_id
_entity_poly.type
_entity_poly.pdbx_seq_one_letter_code
_entity_poly.pdbx_strand_id
1 'polypeptide(L)'
;MNGKETEVHFNFAKTVLSREEREACWAARDEFWKCMTTIYQHGPLAPGSPRPKLNYSKCRDLRKAYEAVCPRTWINVFDQKHGGFNEDDYKE
;
A
#
# COMPACT_ATOMS: atom_id res chain seq x y z
N MET A 1 27.94 -37.80 -4.99
CA MET A 1 26.84 -37.62 -4.02
C MET A 1 26.27 -36.23 -4.23
N ASN A 2 25.03 -36.14 -4.70
CA ASN A 2 24.36 -34.91 -5.11
C ASN A 2 24.02 -34.02 -3.90
N GLY A 3 24.81 -32.98 -3.68
CA GLY A 3 24.44 -31.86 -2.79
C GLY A 3 23.45 -30.97 -3.54
N LYS A 4 22.16 -31.10 -3.24
CA LYS A 4 21.14 -30.14 -3.69
C LYS A 4 21.27 -28.92 -2.78
N GLU A 5 22.14 -28.00 -3.18
CA GLU A 5 22.13 -26.65 -2.64
C GLU A 5 20.81 -26.02 -3.08
N THR A 6 19.84 -25.97 -2.18
CA THR A 6 18.59 -25.26 -2.40
C THR A 6 18.92 -23.79 -2.50
N GLU A 7 19.09 -23.30 -3.73
CA GLU A 7 19.11 -21.89 -4.05
C GLU A 7 17.84 -21.26 -3.47
N VAL A 8 17.99 -20.51 -2.39
CA VAL A 8 16.96 -19.59 -1.93
C VAL A 8 16.91 -18.50 -2.98
N HIS A 9 16.04 -18.69 -3.98
CA HIS A 9 15.76 -17.74 -5.04
C HIS A 9 15.04 -16.53 -4.41
N PHE A 10 15.80 -15.68 -3.73
CA PHE A 10 15.36 -14.35 -3.34
C PHE A 10 15.14 -13.60 -4.65
N ASN A 11 13.87 -13.50 -5.07
CA ASN A 11 13.45 -12.79 -6.27
C ASN A 11 13.70 -11.27 -6.11
N PHE A 12 14.96 -10.86 -6.16
CA PHE A 12 15.42 -9.46 -6.22
C PHE A 12 14.95 -8.76 -7.51
N ALA A 13 14.48 -9.51 -8.50
CA ALA A 13 13.98 -8.99 -9.77
C ALA A 13 12.60 -8.31 -9.67
N LYS A 14 11.82 -8.54 -8.59
CA LYS A 14 10.52 -7.87 -8.39
C LYS A 14 10.59 -6.58 -7.54
N THR A 15 11.77 -6.24 -7.03
CA THR A 15 11.98 -5.06 -6.17
C THR A 15 12.60 -3.86 -6.89
N VAL A 16 13.13 -4.05 -8.10
CA VAL A 16 13.67 -2.97 -8.92
C VAL A 16 12.62 -2.57 -9.96
N LEU A 17 11.67 -1.73 -9.55
CA LEU A 17 10.80 -1.02 -10.49
C LEU A 17 11.66 -0.14 -11.39
N SER A 18 11.34 -0.11 -12.68
CA SER A 18 11.86 0.91 -13.60
C SER A 18 11.46 2.32 -13.12
N ARG A 19 12.12 3.35 -13.66
CA ARG A 19 11.81 4.73 -13.31
C ARG A 19 10.33 5.07 -13.55
N GLU A 20 9.81 4.64 -14.69
CA GLU A 20 8.41 4.91 -15.10
C GLU A 20 7.42 4.19 -14.19
N GLU A 21 7.66 2.91 -13.85
CA GLU A 21 6.80 2.16 -12.94
C GLU A 21 6.83 2.74 -11.52
N ARG A 22 7.98 3.28 -11.10
CA ARG A 22 8.11 3.99 -9.82
C ARG A 22 7.28 5.27 -9.80
N GLU A 23 7.34 6.06 -10.88
CA GLU A 23 6.54 7.28 -11.02
C GLU A 23 5.04 6.95 -11.03
N ALA A 24 4.63 5.93 -11.77
CA ALA A 24 3.25 5.44 -11.77
C ALA A 24 2.80 4.95 -10.37
N CYS A 25 3.67 4.22 -9.67
CA CYS A 25 3.41 3.76 -8.31
C CYS A 25 3.24 4.95 -7.33
N TRP A 26 4.11 5.95 -7.41
CA TRP A 26 4.00 7.14 -6.56
C TRP A 26 2.77 7.99 -6.89
N ALA A 27 2.37 8.07 -8.17
CA ALA A 27 1.14 8.75 -8.58
C ALA A 27 -0.10 8.05 -8.00
N ALA A 28 -0.22 6.74 -8.20
CA ALA A 28 -1.34 5.96 -7.66
C ALA A 28 -1.40 6.00 -6.12
N ARG A 29 -0.23 5.98 -5.46
CA ARG A 29 -0.10 6.19 -4.02
C ARG A 29 -0.70 7.53 -3.62
N ASP A 30 -0.28 8.62 -4.27
CA ASP A 30 -0.69 9.97 -3.92
C ASP A 30 -2.19 10.16 -4.12
N GLU A 31 -2.76 9.63 -5.21
CA GLU A 31 -4.21 9.65 -5.46
C GLU A 31 -4.99 8.92 -4.36
N PHE A 32 -4.54 7.73 -3.99
CA PHE A 32 -5.15 6.97 -2.89
C PHE A 32 -5.06 7.74 -1.57
N TRP A 33 -3.88 8.21 -1.18
CA TRP A 33 -3.69 8.90 0.08
C TRP A 33 -4.36 10.27 0.12
N LYS A 34 -4.46 10.97 -1.00
CA LYS A 34 -5.25 12.20 -1.14
C LYS A 34 -6.72 11.91 -0.85
N CYS A 35 -7.28 10.86 -1.45
CA CYS A 35 -8.64 10.41 -1.18
C CYS A 35 -8.82 10.09 0.32
N MET A 36 -7.87 9.35 0.91
CA MET A 36 -7.87 9.04 2.34
C MET A 36 -7.78 10.30 3.22
N THR A 37 -6.92 11.28 2.88
CA THR A 37 -6.80 12.54 3.63
C THR A 37 -8.06 13.39 3.54
N THR A 38 -8.78 13.40 2.41
CA THR A 38 -10.08 14.10 2.34
C THR A 38 -11.13 13.49 3.26
N ILE A 39 -11.00 12.20 3.53
CA ILE A 39 -11.89 11.42 4.39
C ILE A 39 -11.48 11.61 5.87
N TYR A 40 -10.19 11.60 6.18
CA TYR A 40 -9.64 11.94 7.49
C TYR A 40 -9.59 13.45 7.70
N GLN A 41 -10.75 14.09 7.91
CA GLN A 41 -10.81 15.53 8.23
C GLN A 41 -10.01 15.93 9.49
N HIS A 42 -9.49 14.99 10.29
CA HIS A 42 -8.74 15.25 11.53
C HIS A 42 -7.43 14.45 11.62
N GLY A 43 -6.43 14.84 10.82
CA GLY A 43 -5.02 14.50 11.07
C GLY A 43 -4.61 13.02 10.94
N PRO A 44 -3.30 12.73 11.04
CA PRO A 44 -2.81 11.35 10.98
C PRO A 44 -3.42 10.55 12.13
N LEU A 45 -4.00 9.41 11.80
CA LEU A 45 -4.51 8.46 12.78
C LEU A 45 -3.39 8.13 13.76
N ALA A 46 -3.55 8.51 15.02
CA ALA A 46 -2.67 8.00 16.04
C ALA A 46 -2.85 6.47 16.07
N PRO A 47 -1.74 5.70 16.13
CA PRO A 47 -1.83 4.24 16.20
C PRO A 47 -2.73 3.84 17.37
N GLY A 48 -3.78 3.07 17.09
CA GLY A 48 -4.79 2.66 18.08
C GLY A 48 -6.00 3.58 18.23
N SER A 49 -6.09 4.69 17.50
CA SER A 49 -7.31 5.51 17.47
C SER A 49 -8.40 4.87 16.60
N PRO A 50 -9.68 4.89 17.01
CA PRO A 50 -10.79 4.40 16.20
C PRO A 50 -10.84 5.16 14.88
N ARG A 51 -10.66 4.45 13.76
CA ARG A 51 -10.89 5.04 12.44
C ARG A 51 -12.39 5.26 12.29
N PRO A 52 -12.86 6.47 11.92
CA PRO A 52 -14.27 6.64 11.66
C PRO A 52 -14.65 5.77 10.46
N LYS A 53 -15.73 4.99 10.57
CA LYS A 53 -16.32 4.27 9.42
C LYS A 53 -16.77 5.31 8.40
N LEU A 54 -15.93 5.54 7.40
CA LEU A 54 -16.14 6.53 6.36
C LEU A 54 -16.27 5.80 5.01
N ASN A 55 -16.76 6.52 3.98
CA ASN A 55 -17.01 5.99 2.64
C ASN A 55 -15.71 5.61 1.89
N TYR A 56 -14.97 4.63 2.40
CA TYR A 56 -13.79 4.02 1.78
C TYR A 56 -14.10 3.45 0.40
N SER A 57 -15.35 3.09 0.13
CA SER A 57 -15.84 2.63 -1.18
C SER A 57 -15.41 3.54 -2.33
N LYS A 58 -15.27 4.86 -2.10
CA LYS A 58 -14.78 5.81 -3.12
C LYS A 58 -13.27 5.72 -3.38
N CYS A 59 -12.48 5.37 -2.36
CA CYS A 59 -11.03 5.20 -2.46
C CYS A 59 -10.62 3.74 -2.72
N ARG A 60 -11.56 2.79 -2.66
CA ARG A 60 -11.28 1.36 -2.83
C ARG A 60 -10.74 1.05 -4.23
N ASP A 61 -11.26 1.69 -5.26
CA ASP A 61 -10.77 1.47 -6.62
C ASP A 61 -9.36 2.05 -6.81
N LEU A 62 -9.06 3.21 -6.18
CA LEU A 62 -7.71 3.77 -6.12
C LEU A 62 -6.75 2.84 -5.37
N ARG A 63 -7.21 2.21 -4.28
CA ARG A 63 -6.42 1.21 -3.54
C ARG A 63 -6.07 0.01 -4.42
N LYS A 64 -7.01 -0.51 -5.20
CA LYS A 64 -6.76 -1.61 -6.14
C LYS A 64 -5.77 -1.21 -7.24
N ALA A 65 -5.92 -0.02 -7.82
CA ALA A 65 -4.99 0.49 -8.82
C ALA A 65 -3.57 0.62 -8.23
N TYR A 66 -3.48 1.14 -7.00
CA TYR A 66 -2.24 1.24 -6.25
C TYR A 66 -1.62 -0.13 -5.97
N GLU A 67 -2.40 -1.15 -5.60
CA GLU A 67 -1.94 -2.53 -5.41
C GLU A 67 -1.54 -3.25 -6.70
N ALA A 68 -2.10 -2.84 -7.84
CA ALA A 68 -1.75 -3.40 -9.14
C ALA A 68 -0.42 -2.85 -9.68
N VAL A 69 -0.11 -1.58 -9.41
CA VAL A 69 1.08 -0.90 -9.93
C VAL A 69 2.25 -0.94 -8.95
N CYS A 70 1.99 -0.90 -7.64
CA CYS A 70 3.04 -0.90 -6.64
C CYS A 70 3.35 -2.28 -6.08
N PRO A 71 4.64 -2.59 -5.84
CA PRO A 71 5.03 -3.81 -5.15
C PRO A 71 4.54 -3.77 -3.71
N ARG A 72 4.04 -4.90 -3.22
CA ARG A 72 3.48 -5.06 -1.85
C ARG A 72 4.41 -4.56 -0.75
N THR A 73 5.72 -4.76 -0.90
CA THR A 73 6.72 -4.27 0.06
C THR A 73 6.69 -2.74 0.20
N TRP A 74 6.50 -2.02 -0.90
CA TRP A 74 6.40 -0.56 -0.87
C TRP A 74 5.09 -0.11 -0.25
N ILE A 75 3.99 -0.77 -0.62
CA ILE A 75 2.67 -0.49 -0.04
C ILE A 75 2.71 -0.65 1.47
N ASN A 76 3.31 -1.72 1.99
CA ASN A 76 3.44 -1.93 3.43
C ASN A 76 4.23 -0.79 4.12
N VAL A 77 5.36 -0.35 3.54
CA VAL A 77 6.17 0.75 4.08
C VAL A 77 5.40 2.07 4.05
N PHE A 78 4.69 2.35 2.95
CA PHE A 78 3.87 3.54 2.82
C PHE A 78 2.68 3.52 3.78
N ASP A 79 1.96 2.41 3.86
CA ASP A 79 0.84 2.22 4.78
C ASP A 79 1.29 2.42 6.23
N GLN A 80 2.43 1.85 6.64
CA GLN A 80 3.01 2.09 7.96
C GLN A 80 3.32 3.57 8.22
N LYS A 81 3.87 4.29 7.22
CA LYS A 81 4.17 5.73 7.34
C LYS A 81 2.92 6.57 7.63
N HIS A 82 1.76 6.12 7.15
CA HIS A 82 0.48 6.79 7.36
C HIS A 82 -0.30 6.27 8.57
N GLY A 83 0.33 5.53 9.49
CA GLY A 83 -0.31 4.98 10.69
C GLY A 83 -0.89 3.58 10.53
N GLY A 84 -0.52 2.89 9.45
CA GLY A 84 -1.02 1.56 9.08
C GLY A 84 -2.33 1.64 8.31
N PHE A 85 -2.56 0.69 7.41
CA PHE A 85 -3.83 0.51 6.71
C PHE A 85 -4.30 -0.93 6.87
N ASN A 86 -5.56 -1.13 7.23
CA ASN A 86 -6.21 -2.43 7.20
C ASN A 86 -7.55 -2.28 6.48
N GLU A 87 -7.76 -3.04 5.39
CA GLU A 87 -9.02 -2.97 4.63
C GLU A 87 -10.22 -3.38 5.48
N ASP A 88 -10.02 -4.29 6.45
CA ASP A 88 -11.08 -4.79 7.32
C ASP A 88 -11.63 -3.71 8.28
N ASP A 89 -10.90 -2.61 8.52
CA ASP A 89 -11.42 -1.45 9.26
C ASP A 89 -12.59 -0.76 8.53
N TYR A 90 -12.75 -1.00 7.22
CA TYR A 90 -13.77 -0.36 6.38
C TYR A 90 -14.75 -1.33 5.75
N LYS A 91 -14.66 -2.64 6.03
CA LYS A 91 -15.72 -3.58 5.66
C LYS A 91 -16.91 -3.33 6.60
N GLU A 92 -18.09 -3.17 6.00
CA GLU A 92 -19.35 -2.93 6.72
C GLU A 92 -19.69 -4.07 7.67
#